data_AF-A0A3M5EW70-F1
#
_entry.id   AF-A0A3M5EW70-F1
#
_cell.length_a   1.000
_cell.length_b   1.000
_cell.length_c   1.000
_cell.angle_alpha   90.00
_cell.angle_beta   90.00
_cell.angle_gamma   90.00
#
_symmetry.space_group_name_H-M   'P 1'
#
loop_
_entity.id
_entity.type
_entity.pdbx_description
1 polymer ?
#
loop_
_entity_poly.entity_id
_entity_poly.type
_entity_poly.pdbx_seq_one_letter_code
_entity_poly.pdbx_strand_id
1 'polypeptide(L)'
;MQPIPTGSRQLLVAIDRICQIDAYSPNANVCVWIISWKSLNTTIRKAGGYTMKRVASRRLLAAVVLTACSSFLPLSAVHAETPEKPRIALVMKSLANEFFLTMEDGAKAYQKEHADRFELVSNGIKDETDTSSQIRIVEQMIVSGVDALVIAPADSKALVPVVKKALDAGIVVVNIDNRFDPQVLQAKKIGVPFVGPDNRKGARLVGEYLAKRLKAGDEVGIIEGVSTTTNAQQRTAGFRDAMDAAGMKIVSLQSGNWEIEKGNAVASAMLNEHPDLKALLAGNDSMALGAVSA
;
A
#
# COMPACT_ATOMS: atom_id res chain seq x y z
N MET A 1 -7.88 -30.93 6.87
CA MET A 1 -7.65 -29.71 6.07
C MET A 1 -8.53 -29.80 4.83
N GLN A 2 -9.60 -29.01 4.75
CA GLN A 2 -10.34 -28.89 3.49
C GLN A 2 -9.59 -27.94 2.56
N PRO A 3 -9.56 -28.22 1.24
CA PRO A 3 -8.88 -27.37 0.28
C PRO A 3 -9.55 -25.99 0.22
N ILE A 4 -8.72 -24.94 0.20
CA ILE A 4 -9.14 -23.56 -0.04
C ILE A 4 -9.77 -23.51 -1.45
N PRO A 5 -10.95 -22.89 -1.64
CA PRO A 5 -11.57 -22.74 -2.96
C PRO A 5 -10.61 -22.09 -3.96
N THR A 6 -10.62 -22.57 -5.21
CA THR A 6 -9.69 -22.17 -6.28
C THR A 6 -9.65 -20.66 -6.51
N GLY A 7 -10.78 -19.96 -6.40
CA GLY A 7 -10.86 -18.49 -6.53
C GLY A 7 -10.12 -17.73 -5.42
N SER A 8 -10.21 -18.19 -4.17
CA SER A 8 -9.50 -17.56 -3.03
C SER A 8 -7.98 -17.73 -3.14
N ARG A 9 -7.51 -18.81 -3.76
CA ARG A 9 -6.08 -19.04 -4.00
C ARG A 9 -5.53 -18.15 -5.12
N GLN A 10 -6.31 -17.94 -6.19
CA GLN A 10 -5.93 -17.03 -7.27
C GLN A 10 -5.86 -15.57 -6.81
N LEU A 11 -6.80 -15.15 -5.97
CA LEU A 11 -6.84 -13.82 -5.35
C LEU A 11 -5.59 -13.55 -4.50
N LEU A 12 -5.22 -14.48 -3.62
CA LEU A 12 -4.04 -14.34 -2.77
C LEU A 12 -2.73 -14.23 -3.57
N VAL A 13 -2.60 -14.98 -4.67
CA VAL A 13 -1.41 -14.91 -5.54
C VAL A 13 -1.40 -13.63 -6.37
N ALA A 14 -2.56 -13.11 -6.79
CA ALA A 14 -2.63 -11.82 -7.49
C ALA A 14 -2.21 -10.67 -6.56
N ILE A 15 -2.75 -10.65 -5.33
CA ILE A 15 -2.41 -9.68 -4.29
C ILE A 15 -0.91 -9.73 -3.95
N ASP A 16 -0.34 -10.92 -3.70
CA ASP A 16 1.07 -11.08 -3.34
C ASP A 16 2.02 -10.44 -4.39
N ARG A 17 1.72 -10.62 -5.68
CA ARG A 17 2.56 -10.08 -6.77
C ARG A 17 2.31 -8.62 -7.08
N ILE A 18 1.08 -8.11 -6.98
CA ILE A 18 0.81 -6.66 -7.04
C ILE A 18 1.62 -5.95 -5.93
N CYS A 19 1.69 -6.56 -4.75
CA CYS A 19 2.50 -6.04 -3.65
C CYS A 19 4.02 -6.21 -3.86
N GLN A 20 4.46 -7.10 -4.74
CA GLN A 20 5.88 -7.24 -5.10
C GLN A 20 6.35 -6.17 -6.09
N ILE A 21 5.44 -5.57 -6.87
CA ILE A 21 5.75 -4.45 -7.78
C ILE A 21 6.18 -3.22 -6.97
N ASP A 22 5.53 -2.96 -5.84
CA ASP A 22 5.95 -1.94 -4.85
C ASP A 22 7.38 -2.19 -4.33
N ALA A 23 7.82 -3.46 -4.28
CA ALA A 23 9.14 -3.84 -3.80
C ALA A 23 10.23 -3.91 -4.90
N TYR A 24 9.88 -3.87 -6.19
CA TYR A 24 10.78 -4.12 -7.33
C TYR A 24 10.59 -3.14 -8.49
N SER A 25 10.26 -1.87 -8.22
CA SER A 25 10.30 -0.84 -9.27
C SER A 25 11.71 -0.71 -9.86
N PRO A 26 11.92 -0.96 -11.17
CA PRO A 26 13.26 -1.08 -11.78
C PRO A 26 14.01 0.27 -11.92
N ASN A 27 13.36 1.40 -11.62
CA ASN A 27 13.99 2.73 -11.65
C ASN A 27 14.53 3.20 -10.29
N ALA A 28 14.38 2.42 -9.22
CA ALA A 28 14.95 2.75 -7.91
C ALA A 28 16.34 2.13 -7.75
N ASN A 29 17.39 2.92 -8.01
CA ASN A 29 18.77 2.51 -7.85
C ASN A 29 19.09 1.94 -6.44
N VAL A 30 19.22 0.61 -6.39
CA VAL A 30 20.21 -0.23 -5.69
C VAL A 30 20.19 -0.31 -4.14
N CYS A 31 20.05 -1.56 -3.67
CA CYS A 31 20.54 -2.18 -2.42
C CYS A 31 19.64 -2.40 -1.18
N VAL A 32 18.41 -1.87 -1.07
CA VAL A 32 17.64 -2.03 0.20
C VAL A 32 16.58 -3.16 0.17
N TRP A 33 16.22 -3.65 -1.02
CA TRP A 33 14.97 -4.39 -1.21
C TRP A 33 15.06 -5.93 -1.02
N ILE A 34 16.27 -6.51 -1.00
CA ILE A 34 16.45 -7.99 -1.01
C ILE A 34 16.24 -8.64 0.38
N ILE A 35 16.38 -7.88 1.48
CA ILE A 35 16.45 -8.46 2.84
C ILE A 35 15.05 -8.79 3.43
N SER A 36 13.99 -8.09 2.99
CA SER A 36 12.62 -8.27 3.54
C SER A 36 11.94 -9.58 3.13
N TRP A 37 12.37 -10.18 2.01
CA TRP A 37 11.66 -11.30 1.36
C TRP A 37 11.75 -12.64 2.12
N LYS A 38 12.86 -12.93 2.81
CA LYS A 38 13.01 -14.21 3.54
C LYS A 38 12.04 -14.37 4.72
N SER A 39 11.52 -13.26 5.26
CA SER A 39 10.61 -13.28 6.42
C SER A 39 9.16 -13.60 6.00
N LEU A 40 8.72 -13.14 4.81
CA LEU A 40 7.33 -13.21 4.35
C LEU A 40 6.86 -14.64 4.02
N ASN A 41 7.76 -15.48 3.51
CA ASN A 41 7.45 -16.86 3.08
C ASN A 41 6.98 -17.76 4.26
N THR A 42 7.30 -17.37 5.49
CA THR A 42 6.93 -18.08 6.72
C THR A 42 5.54 -17.68 7.22
N THR A 43 5.11 -16.44 6.96
CA THR A 43 3.85 -15.88 7.47
C THR A 43 2.65 -16.25 6.58
N ILE A 44 2.84 -16.30 5.26
CA ILE A 44 1.80 -16.71 4.30
C ILE A 44 1.41 -18.18 4.51
N ARG A 45 2.38 -19.05 4.88
CA ARG A 45 2.10 -20.45 5.24
C ARG A 45 1.29 -20.60 6.54
N LYS A 46 1.38 -19.65 7.47
CA LYS A 46 0.65 -19.67 8.76
C LYS A 46 -0.76 -19.07 8.67
N ALA A 47 -1.02 -18.17 7.73
CA ALA A 47 -2.33 -17.53 7.57
C ALA A 47 -3.41 -18.44 6.94
N GLY A 48 -3.04 -19.60 6.39
CA GLY A 48 -3.97 -20.59 5.80
C GLY A 48 -4.88 -21.34 6.79
N GLY A 49 -5.01 -20.88 8.03
CA GLY A 49 -5.78 -21.51 9.11
C GLY A 49 -7.18 -20.95 9.37
N TYR A 50 -7.63 -19.91 8.65
CA TYR A 50 -8.97 -19.34 8.86
C TYR A 50 -10.03 -20.10 8.07
N THR A 51 -10.68 -21.06 8.73
CA THR A 51 -11.91 -21.71 8.24
C THR A 51 -13.05 -20.70 8.14
N MET A 52 -13.42 -20.34 6.91
CA MET A 52 -14.69 -19.68 6.58
C MET A 52 -15.87 -20.57 7.01
N LYS A 53 -16.61 -20.15 8.05
CA LYS A 53 -17.91 -20.78 8.37
C LYS A 53 -18.95 -20.29 7.37
N ARG A 54 -19.26 -21.12 6.36
CA ARG A 54 -20.46 -20.95 5.54
C ARG A 54 -21.70 -21.32 6.38
N VAL A 55 -22.64 -20.40 6.49
CA VAL A 55 -24.00 -20.69 6.97
C VAL A 55 -24.71 -21.48 5.88
N ALA A 56 -24.79 -22.80 6.04
CA ALA A 56 -25.53 -23.68 5.15
C ALA A 56 -27.01 -23.67 5.55
N SER A 57 -27.85 -23.16 4.67
CA SER A 57 -29.31 -23.26 4.72
C SER A 57 -29.74 -24.72 4.66
N ARG A 58 -30.38 -25.20 5.73
CA ARG A 58 -30.97 -26.55 5.82
C ARG A 58 -32.19 -26.64 4.92
N ARG A 59 -32.10 -27.33 3.78
CA ARG A 59 -33.25 -27.91 3.09
C ARG A 59 -33.25 -29.42 3.36
N LEU A 60 -34.32 -29.90 3.99
CA LEU A 60 -34.61 -31.32 4.16
C LEU A 60 -34.69 -31.99 2.79
N LEU A 61 -33.91 -33.06 2.59
CA LEU A 61 -34.10 -34.01 1.50
C LEU A 61 -35.04 -35.11 1.98
N ALA A 62 -36.20 -35.21 1.34
CA ALA A 62 -37.02 -36.40 1.29
C ALA A 62 -37.24 -36.76 -0.19
N ALA A 63 -36.83 -37.96 -0.59
CA ALA A 63 -37.28 -38.67 -1.79
C ALA A 63 -36.83 -40.14 -1.59
N VAL A 64 -37.71 -41.10 -1.34
CA VAL A 64 -38.77 -41.69 -2.19
C VAL A 64 -38.22 -42.36 -3.44
N VAL A 65 -38.47 -43.66 -3.52
CA VAL A 65 -38.04 -44.66 -4.49
C VAL A 65 -39.03 -44.77 -5.66
N LEU A 66 -38.47 -44.88 -6.87
CA LEU A 66 -39.00 -45.34 -8.18
C LEU A 66 -40.45 -45.09 -8.60
N THR A 67 -40.64 -44.49 -9.78
CA THR A 67 -41.30 -45.17 -10.92
C THR A 67 -41.00 -44.51 -12.26
N ALA A 68 -40.87 -45.34 -13.29
CA ALA A 68 -40.51 -45.01 -14.66
C ALA A 68 -41.64 -44.30 -15.42
N CYS A 69 -41.32 -43.25 -16.17
CA CYS A 69 -42.12 -42.83 -17.32
C CYS A 69 -41.23 -42.10 -18.33
N SER A 70 -41.20 -42.65 -19.55
CA SER A 70 -40.41 -42.22 -20.69
C SER A 70 -41.00 -40.95 -21.30
N SER A 71 -40.34 -39.82 -21.11
CA SER A 71 -40.61 -38.57 -21.82
C SER A 71 -39.29 -37.89 -22.14
N PHE A 72 -39.03 -37.67 -23.43
CA PHE A 72 -37.91 -36.87 -23.92
C PHE A 72 -37.93 -35.47 -23.29
N LEU A 73 -37.05 -35.23 -22.32
CA LEU A 73 -36.73 -33.90 -21.82
C LEU A 73 -35.42 -33.46 -22.49
N PRO A 74 -35.34 -32.25 -23.07
CA PRO A 74 -34.07 -31.73 -23.54
C PRO A 74 -33.15 -31.62 -22.33
N LEU A 75 -31.99 -32.27 -22.43
CA LEU A 75 -30.91 -32.19 -21.47
C LEU A 75 -30.54 -30.70 -21.34
N SER A 76 -31.04 -30.02 -20.30
CA SER A 76 -30.60 -28.66 -19.99
C SER A 76 -29.10 -28.75 -19.77
N ALA A 77 -28.34 -28.22 -20.73
CA ALA A 77 -26.92 -28.01 -20.57
C ALA A 77 -26.74 -27.21 -19.28
N VAL A 78 -26.21 -27.86 -18.25
CA VAL A 78 -25.61 -27.19 -17.10
C VAL A 78 -24.54 -26.29 -17.71
N HIS A 79 -24.88 -25.02 -17.91
CA HIS A 79 -23.87 -24.01 -18.18
C HIS A 79 -22.98 -24.04 -16.97
N ALA A 80 -21.77 -24.57 -17.13
CA ALA A 80 -20.72 -24.33 -16.16
C ALA A 80 -20.53 -22.82 -16.16
N GLU A 81 -21.08 -22.13 -15.16
CA GLU A 81 -20.71 -20.75 -14.87
C GLU A 81 -19.19 -20.75 -14.70
N THR A 82 -18.49 -20.22 -15.70
CA THR A 82 -17.08 -19.85 -15.54
C THR A 82 -17.02 -18.97 -14.28
N PRO A 83 -16.23 -19.35 -13.26
CA PRO A 83 -16.12 -18.55 -12.05
C PRO A 83 -15.77 -17.11 -12.43
N GLU A 84 -16.59 -16.15 -12.00
CA GLU A 84 -16.38 -14.75 -12.29
C GLU A 84 -15.00 -14.32 -11.74
N LYS A 85 -14.25 -13.56 -12.53
CA LYS A 85 -12.88 -13.16 -12.16
C LYS A 85 -12.96 -12.20 -10.98
N PRO A 86 -12.13 -12.40 -9.93
CA PRO A 86 -12.07 -11.45 -8.84
C PRO A 86 -11.73 -10.04 -9.33
N ARG A 87 -12.43 -9.03 -8.82
CA ARG A 87 -12.22 -7.63 -9.11
C ARG A 87 -11.39 -7.00 -8.01
N ILE A 88 -10.19 -6.53 -8.36
CA ILE A 88 -9.23 -5.95 -7.42
C ILE A 88 -9.15 -4.45 -7.65
N ALA A 89 -9.42 -3.66 -6.61
CA ALA A 89 -9.19 -2.23 -6.60
C ALA A 89 -7.78 -1.92 -6.10
N LEU A 90 -7.02 -1.13 -6.86
CA LEU A 90 -5.78 -0.49 -6.43
C LEU A 90 -6.04 1.00 -6.19
N VAL A 91 -6.01 1.42 -4.93
CA VAL A 91 -6.26 2.81 -4.51
C VAL A 91 -4.95 3.43 -4.04
N MET A 92 -4.40 4.31 -4.87
CA MET A 92 -3.12 4.99 -4.68
C MET A 92 -3.29 6.39 -4.08
N LYS A 93 -2.18 7.10 -3.87
CA LYS A 93 -2.19 8.53 -3.52
C LYS A 93 -2.17 9.40 -4.78
N SER A 94 -1.31 10.43 -4.83
CA SER A 94 -1.30 11.42 -5.91
C SER A 94 -0.86 10.81 -7.24
N LEU A 95 -1.69 10.93 -8.28
CA LEU A 95 -1.29 10.60 -9.66
C LEU A 95 -0.42 11.68 -10.31
N ALA A 96 -0.21 12.82 -9.65
CA ALA A 96 0.79 13.80 -10.07
C ALA A 96 2.22 13.36 -9.70
N ASN A 97 2.37 12.37 -8.82
CA ASN A 97 3.65 11.81 -8.41
C ASN A 97 4.02 10.60 -9.28
N GLU A 98 5.18 10.66 -9.93
CA GLU A 98 5.70 9.60 -10.81
C GLU A 98 5.80 8.22 -10.13
N PHE A 99 6.00 8.20 -8.80
CA PHE A 99 6.01 6.95 -8.03
C PHE A 99 4.70 6.16 -8.20
N PHE A 100 3.55 6.83 -8.10
CA PHE A 100 2.25 6.18 -8.23
C PHE A 100 1.86 5.91 -9.68
N LEU A 101 2.35 6.70 -10.63
CA LEU A 101 2.21 6.38 -12.06
C LEU A 101 2.97 5.09 -12.40
N THR A 102 4.21 4.96 -11.92
CA THR A 102 5.03 3.74 -12.12
C THR A 102 4.40 2.53 -11.44
N MET A 103 3.84 2.70 -10.24
CA MET A 103 3.09 1.65 -9.54
C MET A 103 1.86 1.21 -10.34
N GLU A 104 1.10 2.17 -10.88
CA GLU A 104 -0.08 1.90 -11.70
C GLU A 104 0.29 1.12 -12.98
N ASP A 105 1.32 1.57 -13.70
CA ASP A 105 1.80 0.92 -14.91
C ASP A 105 2.26 -0.51 -14.65
N GLY A 106 2.98 -0.72 -13.54
CA GLY A 106 3.37 -2.07 -13.11
C GLY A 106 2.14 -2.95 -12.83
N ALA A 107 1.16 -2.43 -12.08
CA ALA A 107 -0.06 -3.18 -11.77
C ALA A 107 -0.87 -3.51 -13.03
N LYS A 108 -1.00 -2.56 -13.97
CA LYS A 108 -1.66 -2.77 -15.27
C LYS A 108 -0.92 -3.78 -16.14
N ALA A 109 0.41 -3.71 -16.19
CA ALA A 109 1.24 -4.68 -16.91
C ALA A 109 1.04 -6.10 -16.34
N TYR A 110 1.08 -6.24 -15.02
CA TYR A 110 0.84 -7.53 -14.34
C TYR A 110 -0.58 -8.06 -14.59
N GLN A 111 -1.60 -7.19 -14.58
CA GLN A 111 -2.96 -7.60 -14.92
C GLN A 111 -3.06 -8.04 -16.39
N LYS A 112 -2.40 -7.36 -17.32
CA LYS A 112 -2.38 -7.72 -18.74
C LYS A 112 -1.78 -9.12 -18.97
N GLU A 113 -0.72 -9.47 -18.26
CA GLU A 113 -0.10 -10.81 -18.31
C GLU A 113 -0.94 -11.90 -17.64
N HIS A 114 -1.91 -11.51 -16.82
CA HIS A 114 -2.75 -12.39 -16.01
C HIS A 114 -4.24 -12.08 -16.15
N ALA A 115 -4.65 -11.65 -17.34
CA ALA A 115 -5.99 -11.16 -17.60
C ALA A 115 -7.07 -12.23 -17.40
N ASP A 116 -6.69 -13.50 -17.42
CA ASP A 116 -7.55 -14.65 -17.10
C ASP A 116 -7.83 -14.79 -15.59
N ARG A 117 -7.04 -14.16 -14.73
CA ARG A 117 -7.05 -14.40 -13.27
C ARG A 117 -7.80 -13.36 -12.44
N PHE A 118 -7.82 -12.10 -12.86
CA PHE A 118 -8.48 -11.01 -12.13
C PHE A 118 -8.72 -9.79 -13.03
N GLU A 119 -9.65 -8.95 -12.62
CA GLU A 119 -9.84 -7.60 -13.15
C GLU A 119 -9.18 -6.58 -12.23
N LEU A 120 -8.60 -5.53 -12.80
CA LEU A 120 -7.99 -4.43 -12.05
C LEU A 120 -8.77 -3.14 -12.27
N VAL A 121 -9.09 -2.46 -11.17
CA VAL A 121 -9.57 -1.09 -11.17
C VAL A 121 -8.54 -0.25 -10.42
N SER A 122 -7.83 0.64 -11.10
CA SER A 122 -6.85 1.53 -10.48
C SER A 122 -7.40 2.94 -10.36
N ASN A 123 -7.21 3.54 -9.19
CA ASN A 123 -7.58 4.92 -8.90
C ASN A 123 -6.51 5.57 -8.03
N GLY A 124 -6.36 6.89 -8.16
CA GLY A 124 -5.59 7.71 -7.25
C GLY A 124 -6.28 9.04 -7.00
N ILE A 125 -5.65 9.87 -6.19
CA ILE A 125 -6.11 11.23 -5.85
C ILE A 125 -5.31 12.27 -6.63
N LYS A 126 -5.80 13.51 -6.62
CA LYS A 126 -5.21 14.62 -7.39
C LYS A 126 -3.90 15.15 -6.80
N ASP A 127 -3.75 15.09 -5.48
CA ASP A 127 -2.62 15.60 -4.71
C ASP A 127 -2.40 14.72 -3.47
N GLU A 128 -1.23 14.78 -2.85
CA GLU A 128 -0.81 13.86 -1.77
C GLU A 128 -1.60 14.04 -0.46
N THR A 129 -2.43 15.08 -0.38
CA THR A 129 -3.16 15.47 0.84
C THR A 129 -4.68 15.32 0.74
N ASP A 130 -5.23 14.98 -0.43
CA ASP A 130 -6.68 14.80 -0.65
C ASP A 130 -7.21 13.46 -0.10
N THR A 131 -7.03 13.30 1.20
CA THR A 131 -7.54 12.20 2.03
C THR A 131 -9.05 12.02 1.85
N SER A 132 -9.79 13.14 1.68
CA SER A 132 -11.24 13.12 1.50
C SER A 132 -11.66 12.41 0.20
N SER A 133 -10.95 12.68 -0.90
CA SER A 133 -11.17 11.99 -2.17
C SER A 133 -10.81 10.53 -2.08
N GLN A 134 -9.72 10.19 -1.37
CA GLN A 134 -9.34 8.78 -1.21
C GLN A 134 -10.40 8.00 -0.43
N ILE A 135 -11.00 8.59 0.61
CA ILE A 135 -12.13 7.98 1.32
C ILE A 135 -13.31 7.74 0.36
N ARG A 136 -13.68 8.73 -0.46
CA ARG A 136 -14.77 8.58 -1.45
C ARG A 136 -14.49 7.48 -2.47
N ILE A 137 -13.25 7.37 -2.94
CA ILE A 137 -12.83 6.29 -3.86
C ILE A 137 -13.04 4.93 -3.18
N VAL A 138 -12.61 4.76 -1.92
CA VAL A 138 -12.82 3.50 -1.19
C VAL A 138 -14.32 3.22 -1.02
N GLU A 139 -15.15 4.20 -0.68
CA GLU A 139 -16.60 4.02 -0.59
C GLU A 139 -17.21 3.60 -1.93
N GLN A 140 -16.74 4.17 -3.05
CA GLN A 140 -17.14 3.75 -4.39
C GLN A 140 -16.71 2.31 -4.69
N MET A 141 -15.52 1.88 -4.27
CA MET A 141 -15.07 0.49 -4.45
C MET A 141 -15.92 -0.49 -3.63
N ILE A 142 -16.35 -0.09 -2.43
CA ILE A 142 -17.29 -0.88 -1.63
C ILE A 142 -18.64 -1.03 -2.35
N VAL A 143 -19.22 0.07 -2.83
CA VAL A 143 -20.49 0.06 -3.57
C VAL A 143 -20.38 -0.75 -4.87
N SER A 144 -19.23 -0.66 -5.54
CA SER A 144 -18.97 -1.39 -6.79
C SER A 144 -18.75 -2.89 -6.58
N GLY A 145 -18.71 -3.37 -5.34
CA GLY A 145 -18.59 -4.79 -5.01
C GLY A 145 -17.26 -5.41 -5.44
N VAL A 146 -16.13 -4.72 -5.23
CA VAL A 146 -14.82 -5.32 -5.49
C VAL A 146 -14.51 -6.42 -4.48
N ASP A 147 -13.80 -7.46 -4.90
CA ASP A 147 -13.44 -8.59 -4.03
C ASP A 147 -12.24 -8.27 -3.14
N ALA A 148 -11.34 -7.40 -3.61
CA ALA A 148 -10.20 -6.94 -2.85
C ALA A 148 -9.89 -5.45 -3.07
N LEU A 149 -9.34 -4.83 -2.03
CA LEU A 149 -8.85 -3.46 -1.98
C LEU A 149 -7.37 -3.48 -1.57
N VAL A 150 -6.51 -3.08 -2.50
CA VAL A 150 -5.10 -2.80 -2.25
C VAL A 150 -4.96 -1.28 -2.12
N ILE A 151 -4.51 -0.79 -0.96
CA ILE A 151 -4.54 0.65 -0.65
C ILE A 151 -3.20 1.18 -0.13
N ALA A 152 -2.72 2.26 -0.76
CA ALA A 152 -1.67 3.14 -0.26
C ALA A 152 -2.30 4.38 0.42
N PRO A 153 -2.52 4.37 1.73
CA PRO A 153 -3.33 5.39 2.39
C PRO A 153 -2.61 6.74 2.46
N ALA A 154 -3.31 7.81 2.09
CA ALA A 154 -2.85 9.20 2.19
C ALA A 154 -2.68 9.66 3.64
N ASP A 155 -3.44 9.05 4.57
CA ASP A 155 -3.33 9.28 6.01
C ASP A 155 -3.40 7.95 6.77
N SER A 156 -2.50 7.74 7.74
CA SER A 156 -2.37 6.48 8.47
C SER A 156 -3.51 6.21 9.46
N LYS A 157 -4.37 7.19 9.76
CA LYS A 157 -5.46 7.08 10.73
C LYS A 157 -6.83 7.34 10.09
N ALA A 158 -6.94 8.37 9.26
CA ALA A 158 -8.22 8.86 8.73
C ALA A 158 -8.90 7.88 7.76
N LEU A 159 -8.12 7.02 7.08
CA LEU A 159 -8.64 5.99 6.18
C LEU A 159 -9.10 4.71 6.92
N VAL A 160 -8.72 4.53 8.20
CA VAL A 160 -9.05 3.31 8.96
C VAL A 160 -10.56 3.07 9.08
N PRO A 161 -11.43 4.09 9.34
CA PRO A 161 -12.87 3.87 9.38
C PRO A 161 -13.48 3.34 8.07
N VAL A 162 -13.06 3.86 6.91
CA VAL A 162 -13.59 3.38 5.62
C VAL A 162 -13.03 2.01 5.23
N VAL A 163 -11.78 1.73 5.60
CA VAL A 163 -11.20 0.38 5.47
C VAL A 163 -11.95 -0.63 6.34
N LYS A 164 -12.36 -0.25 7.55
CA LYS A 164 -13.23 -1.09 8.37
C LYS A 164 -14.56 -1.38 7.66
N LYS A 165 -15.19 -0.38 7.03
CA LYS A 165 -16.42 -0.60 6.24
C LYS A 165 -16.19 -1.61 5.12
N ALA A 166 -15.06 -1.54 4.41
CA ALA A 166 -14.71 -2.50 3.35
C ALA A 166 -14.55 -3.93 3.90
N LEU A 167 -13.83 -4.10 5.01
CA LEU A 167 -13.69 -5.40 5.68
C LEU A 167 -15.04 -5.96 6.16
N ASP A 168 -15.89 -5.11 6.75
CA ASP A 168 -17.23 -5.50 7.21
C ASP A 168 -18.15 -5.89 6.04
N ALA A 169 -17.90 -5.36 4.84
CA ALA A 169 -18.57 -5.75 3.59
C ALA A 169 -18.00 -7.05 2.96
N GLY A 170 -17.00 -7.68 3.59
CA GLY A 170 -16.40 -8.93 3.11
C GLY A 170 -15.26 -8.74 2.10
N ILE A 171 -14.83 -7.50 1.85
CA ILE A 171 -13.74 -7.17 0.92
C ILE A 171 -12.40 -7.49 1.58
N VAL A 172 -11.51 -8.17 0.86
CA VAL A 172 -10.14 -8.41 1.33
C VAL A 172 -9.34 -7.12 1.21
N VAL A 173 -8.82 -6.58 2.32
CA VAL A 173 -8.01 -5.36 2.29
C VAL A 173 -6.53 -5.68 2.49
N VAL A 174 -5.66 -5.09 1.67
CA VAL A 174 -4.20 -5.10 1.83
C VAL A 174 -3.67 -3.67 1.83
N ASN A 175 -2.85 -3.35 2.82
CA ASN A 175 -2.22 -2.04 2.97
C ASN A 175 -0.82 -2.07 2.35
N ILE A 176 -0.52 -1.10 1.48
CA ILE A 176 0.80 -0.94 0.84
C ILE A 176 1.42 0.43 1.11
N ASP A 177 2.71 0.60 0.79
CA ASP A 177 3.50 1.85 0.89
C ASP A 177 3.50 2.50 2.30
N ASN A 178 2.42 3.20 2.65
CA ASN A 178 2.23 3.86 3.93
C ASN A 178 1.43 2.96 4.87
N ARG A 179 2.03 2.57 5.99
CA ARG A 179 1.35 1.70 6.96
C ARG A 179 0.25 2.48 7.71
N PHE A 180 -0.92 1.85 7.87
CA PHE A 180 -1.91 2.30 8.85
C PHE A 180 -1.35 2.30 10.27
N ASP A 181 -1.84 3.20 11.10
CA ASP A 181 -1.46 3.28 12.51
C ASP A 181 -1.90 1.99 13.24
N PRO A 182 -0.96 1.20 13.79
CA PRO A 182 -1.28 -0.06 14.45
C PRO A 182 -2.22 0.09 15.66
N GLN A 183 -2.12 1.20 16.40
CA GLN A 183 -2.97 1.47 17.56
C GLN A 183 -4.40 1.78 17.13
N VAL A 184 -4.59 2.51 16.02
CA VAL A 184 -5.93 2.78 15.47
C VAL A 184 -6.56 1.50 14.93
N LEU A 185 -5.80 0.64 14.23
CA LEU A 185 -6.27 -0.68 13.79
C LEU A 185 -6.70 -1.55 15.00
N GLN A 186 -5.87 -1.59 16.04
CA GLN A 186 -6.15 -2.34 17.27
C GLN A 186 -7.39 -1.81 17.99
N ALA A 187 -7.54 -0.50 18.14
CA ALA A 187 -8.70 0.13 18.76
C ALA A 187 -10.01 -0.19 18.00
N LYS A 188 -9.93 -0.34 16.68
CA LYS A 188 -11.06 -0.74 15.83
C LYS A 188 -11.23 -2.26 15.71
N LYS A 189 -10.33 -3.05 16.32
CA LYS A 189 -10.31 -4.52 16.29
C LYS A 189 -10.27 -5.09 14.86
N ILE A 190 -9.53 -4.44 13.97
CA ILE A 190 -9.32 -4.91 12.60
C ILE A 190 -7.84 -5.24 12.37
N GLY A 191 -7.59 -6.25 11.54
CA GLY A 191 -6.25 -6.61 11.09
C GLY A 191 -6.16 -6.39 9.59
N VAL A 192 -5.13 -5.67 9.14
CA VAL A 192 -4.86 -5.44 7.72
C VAL A 192 -3.41 -5.86 7.45
N PRO A 193 -3.15 -6.83 6.55
CA PRO A 193 -1.78 -7.16 6.16
C PRO A 193 -1.13 -5.95 5.50
N PHE A 194 0.15 -5.75 5.79
CA PHE A 194 0.95 -4.67 5.22
C PHE A 194 2.07 -5.24 4.34
N VAL A 195 2.23 -4.67 3.15
CA VAL A 195 3.40 -4.89 2.31
C VAL A 195 4.05 -3.55 2.00
N GLY A 196 5.33 -3.40 2.31
CA GLY A 196 6.04 -2.16 2.04
C GLY A 196 7.41 -2.16 2.69
N PRO A 197 8.20 -1.08 2.47
CA PRO A 197 9.57 -1.01 2.93
C PRO A 197 9.69 -0.73 4.43
N ASP A 198 10.87 -1.01 4.97
CA ASP A 198 11.33 -0.41 6.22
C ASP A 198 11.87 1.00 5.92
N ASN A 199 10.98 1.99 6.04
CA ASN A 199 11.28 3.39 5.75
C ASN A 199 12.36 3.98 6.67
N ARG A 200 12.43 3.55 7.94
CA ARG A 200 13.44 4.05 8.88
C ARG A 200 14.82 3.56 8.49
N LYS A 201 14.95 2.26 8.19
CA LYS A 201 16.19 1.69 7.69
C LYS A 201 16.60 2.30 6.35
N GLY A 202 15.66 2.49 5.42
CA GLY A 202 15.93 3.12 4.13
C GLY A 202 16.49 4.54 4.26
N ALA A 203 15.80 5.40 5.03
CA ALA A 203 16.23 6.77 5.25
C ALA A 203 17.54 6.87 6.05
N ARG A 204 17.76 5.96 7.01
CA ARG A 204 19.03 5.84 7.72
C ARG A 204 20.21 5.65 6.76
N LEU A 205 20.07 4.75 5.77
CA LEU A 205 21.13 4.49 4.78
C LEU A 205 21.42 5.73 3.92
N VAL A 206 20.39 6.46 3.51
CA VAL A 206 20.55 7.73 2.76
C VAL A 206 21.26 8.77 3.62
N GLY A 207 20.84 8.94 4.88
CA GLY A 207 21.48 9.85 5.83
C GLY A 207 22.94 9.49 6.10
N GLU A 208 23.26 8.20 6.26
CA GLU A 208 24.64 7.72 6.44
C GLU A 208 25.53 7.98 5.23
N TYR A 209 24.97 7.90 4.02
CA TYR A 209 25.69 8.27 2.81
C TYR A 209 26.00 9.77 2.75
N LEU A 210 25.06 10.62 3.15
CA LEU A 210 25.25 12.07 3.25
C LEU A 210 26.27 12.42 4.33
N ALA A 211 26.17 11.81 5.52
CA ALA A 211 27.05 12.07 6.66
C ALA A 211 28.54 11.89 6.33
N LYS A 212 28.89 10.96 5.42
CA LYS A 212 30.28 10.76 4.94
C LYS A 212 30.87 11.98 4.20
N ARG A 213 30.04 12.95 3.82
CA ARG A 213 30.42 14.17 3.10
C ARG A 213 30.36 15.42 3.97
N LEU A 214 29.84 15.27 5.19
CA LEU A 214 29.70 16.34 6.17
C LEU A 214 30.71 16.16 7.30
N LYS A 215 30.77 17.15 8.19
CA LYS A 215 31.61 17.15 9.39
C LYS A 215 30.71 17.29 10.62
N ALA A 216 31.11 16.69 11.73
CA ALA A 216 30.40 16.88 12.99
C ALA A 216 30.25 18.37 13.31
N GLY A 217 29.05 18.78 13.72
CA GLY A 217 28.65 20.16 13.94
C GLY A 217 28.00 20.85 12.73
N ASP A 218 28.09 20.28 11.51
CA ASP A 218 27.43 20.85 10.33
C ASP A 218 25.91 20.93 10.54
N GLU A 219 25.32 22.03 10.11
CA GLU A 219 23.88 22.27 10.20
C GLU A 219 23.15 21.59 9.04
N VAL A 220 22.09 20.85 9.35
CA VAL A 220 21.26 20.15 8.36
C VAL A 220 19.77 20.36 8.62
N GLY A 221 18.97 20.37 7.56
CA GLY A 221 17.51 20.50 7.62
C GLY A 221 16.82 19.23 7.12
N ILE A 222 15.65 18.92 7.66
CA ILE A 222 14.82 17.79 7.21
C ILE A 222 13.52 18.31 6.61
N ILE A 223 13.27 17.95 5.35
CA ILE A 223 11.99 18.21 4.68
C ILE A 223 11.16 16.94 4.76
N GLU A 224 10.25 16.92 5.73
CA GLU A 224 9.36 15.79 6.00
C GLU A 224 8.24 15.69 4.95
N GLY A 225 7.68 14.49 4.77
CA GLY A 225 6.42 14.31 4.06
C GLY A 225 5.20 14.72 4.87
N VAL A 226 4.01 14.22 4.51
CA VAL A 226 2.78 14.46 5.30
C VAL A 226 2.93 13.90 6.72
N SER A 227 2.99 14.76 7.73
CA SER A 227 3.35 14.40 9.11
C SER A 227 2.39 13.41 9.81
N THR A 228 1.18 13.23 9.29
CA THR A 228 0.22 12.23 9.81
C THR A 228 0.46 10.82 9.27
N THR A 229 1.44 10.63 8.39
CA THR A 229 1.74 9.34 7.75
C THR A 229 2.90 8.62 8.44
N THR A 230 2.73 7.31 8.63
CA THR A 230 3.75 6.45 9.25
C THR A 230 5.04 6.46 8.42
N ASN A 231 4.96 6.44 7.10
CA ASN A 231 6.16 6.44 6.26
C ASN A 231 6.96 7.75 6.38
N ALA A 232 6.32 8.93 6.45
CA ALA A 232 6.99 10.22 6.71
C ALA A 232 7.75 10.18 8.03
N GLN A 233 7.05 9.84 9.12
CA GLN A 233 7.60 9.76 10.47
C GLN A 233 8.80 8.81 10.54
N GLN A 234 8.70 7.66 9.88
CA GLN A 234 9.78 6.67 9.85
C GLN A 234 10.99 7.15 9.04
N ARG A 235 10.80 7.83 7.90
CA ARG A 235 11.90 8.41 7.13
C ARG A 235 12.60 9.50 7.92
N THR A 236 11.84 10.41 8.52
CA THR A 236 12.34 11.43 9.44
C THR A 236 13.17 10.80 10.57
N ALA A 237 12.65 9.76 11.22
CA ALA A 237 13.38 9.05 12.28
C ALA A 237 14.70 8.45 11.77
N GLY A 238 14.71 7.86 10.57
CA GLY A 238 15.94 7.31 9.97
C GLY A 238 16.97 8.39 9.65
N PHE A 239 16.53 9.55 9.15
CA PHE A 239 17.41 10.70 8.95
C PHE A 239 17.99 11.21 10.27
N ARG A 240 17.15 11.38 11.31
CA ARG A 240 17.59 11.78 12.66
C ARG A 240 18.64 10.81 13.19
N ASP A 241 18.34 9.52 13.14
CA ASP A 241 19.26 8.48 13.57
C ASP A 241 20.64 8.58 12.90
N ALA A 242 20.70 8.88 11.60
CA ALA A 242 21.95 9.02 10.86
C ALA A 242 22.70 10.31 11.21
N MET A 243 21.97 11.42 11.31
CA MET A 243 22.55 12.74 11.60
C MET A 243 23.06 12.82 13.04
N ASP A 244 22.29 12.30 14.01
CA ASP A 244 22.68 12.22 15.42
C ASP A 244 23.94 11.34 15.58
N ALA A 245 23.97 10.18 14.92
CA ALA A 245 25.13 9.28 14.98
C ALA A 245 26.41 9.89 14.36
N ALA A 246 26.26 10.81 13.40
CA ALA A 246 27.37 11.53 12.78
C ALA A 246 27.74 12.84 13.49
N GLY A 247 26.99 13.22 14.54
CA GLY A 247 27.19 14.47 15.27
C GLY A 247 26.80 15.72 14.50
N MET A 248 25.84 15.62 13.58
CA MET A 248 25.29 16.78 12.85
C MET A 248 24.29 17.56 13.70
N LYS A 249 24.09 18.83 13.40
CA LYS A 249 23.09 19.68 14.07
C LYS A 249 21.84 19.80 13.19
N ILE A 250 20.77 19.11 13.57
CA ILE A 250 19.48 19.24 12.87
C ILE A 250 18.83 20.57 13.30
N VAL A 251 18.88 21.58 12.45
CA VAL A 251 18.43 22.94 12.78
C VAL A 251 16.98 23.21 12.43
N SER A 252 16.42 22.45 11.48
CA SER A 252 15.03 22.61 11.07
C SER A 252 14.41 21.27 10.65
N LEU A 253 13.13 21.10 10.96
CA LEU A 253 12.28 20.02 10.46
C LEU A 253 10.93 20.63 10.11
N GLN A 254 10.57 20.57 8.83
CA GLN A 254 9.29 21.09 8.34
C GLN A 254 8.73 20.17 7.27
N SER A 255 7.41 20.09 7.18
CA SER A 255 6.74 19.26 6.17
C SER A 255 6.65 19.96 4.82
N GLY A 256 7.15 19.30 3.78
CA GLY A 256 6.87 19.61 2.38
C GLY A 256 5.66 18.84 1.82
N ASN A 257 4.93 18.08 2.65
CA ASN A 257 3.71 17.34 2.29
C ASN A 257 3.85 16.42 1.05
N TRP A 258 5.06 15.92 0.79
CA TRP A 258 5.40 15.11 -0.39
C TRP A 258 5.37 15.86 -1.74
N GLU A 259 5.10 17.17 -1.74
CA GLU A 259 4.87 17.97 -2.95
C GLU A 259 6.09 18.81 -3.34
N ILE A 260 6.28 19.02 -4.65
CA ILE A 260 7.42 19.79 -5.19
C ILE A 260 7.39 21.24 -4.71
N GLU A 261 6.28 21.95 -4.94
CA GLU A 261 6.16 23.37 -4.60
C GLU A 261 6.29 23.63 -3.09
N LYS A 262 5.73 22.74 -2.26
CA LYS A 262 5.85 22.83 -0.81
C LYS A 262 7.26 22.49 -0.33
N GLY A 263 7.91 21.49 -0.93
CA GLY A 263 9.32 21.21 -0.71
C GLY A 263 10.22 22.41 -1.04
N ASN A 264 9.98 23.08 -2.16
CA ASN A 264 10.70 24.30 -2.54
C ASN A 264 10.52 25.44 -1.53
N ALA A 265 9.26 25.71 -1.13
CA ALA A 265 8.97 26.76 -0.16
C ALA A 265 9.65 26.49 1.20
N VAL A 266 9.62 25.23 1.67
CA VAL A 266 10.29 24.82 2.91
C VAL A 266 11.80 24.94 2.79
N ALA A 267 12.39 24.44 1.70
CA ALA A 267 13.83 24.54 1.47
C ALA A 267 14.30 26.00 1.45
N SER A 268 13.57 26.86 0.73
CA SER A 268 13.84 28.30 0.65
C SER A 268 13.78 28.96 2.02
N ALA A 269 12.79 28.62 2.84
CA ALA A 269 12.68 29.13 4.20
C ALA A 269 13.86 28.68 5.07
N MET A 270 14.24 27.39 5.01
CA MET A 270 15.38 26.84 5.76
C MET A 270 16.71 27.49 5.37
N LEU A 271 16.95 27.70 4.07
CA LEU A 271 18.17 28.34 3.57
C LEU A 271 18.28 29.80 4.00
N ASN A 272 17.15 30.52 4.06
CA ASN A 272 17.11 31.90 4.54
C ASN A 272 17.28 32.00 6.07
N GLU A 273 16.66 31.10 6.83
CA GLU A 273 16.73 31.09 8.31
C GLU A 273 18.09 30.60 8.83
N HIS A 274 18.74 29.71 8.09
CA HIS A 274 20.01 29.09 8.47
C HIS A 274 21.06 29.28 7.36
N PRO A 275 21.73 30.44 7.27
CA PRO A 275 22.73 30.71 6.22
C PRO A 275 23.91 29.73 6.19
N ASP A 276 24.17 29.03 7.31
CA ASP A 276 25.25 28.05 7.44
C ASP A 276 24.84 26.60 7.09
N LEU A 277 23.57 26.37 6.72
CA LEU A 277 23.02 25.06 6.39
C LEU A 277 23.86 24.35 5.30
N LYS A 278 24.27 23.12 5.58
CA LYS A 278 25.12 22.31 4.67
C LYS A 278 24.36 21.29 3.86
N ALA A 279 23.20 20.84 4.35
CA ALA A 279 22.40 19.87 3.62
C ALA A 279 20.91 19.92 3.99
N LEU A 280 20.09 19.52 3.02
CA LEU A 280 18.66 19.26 3.19
C LEU A 280 18.41 17.76 2.93
N LEU A 281 17.79 17.08 3.89
CA LEU A 281 17.34 15.70 3.76
C LEU A 281 15.85 15.70 3.45
N ALA A 282 15.49 15.42 2.20
CA ALA A 282 14.10 15.36 1.77
C ALA A 282 13.54 13.94 1.89
N GLY A 283 12.31 13.82 2.39
CA GLY A 283 11.64 12.53 2.56
C GLY A 283 11.32 11.80 1.24
N ASN A 284 11.18 12.51 0.12
CA ASN A 284 10.98 11.94 -1.22
C ASN A 284 11.65 12.80 -2.30
N ASP A 285 11.66 12.27 -3.52
CA ASP A 285 12.32 12.92 -4.66
C ASP A 285 11.58 14.18 -5.12
N SER A 286 10.24 14.24 -5.05
CA SER A 286 9.48 15.45 -5.38
C SER A 286 9.90 16.65 -4.52
N MET A 287 9.98 16.46 -3.20
CA MET A 287 10.45 17.50 -2.29
C MET A 287 11.94 17.78 -2.48
N ALA A 288 12.75 16.77 -2.84
CA ALA A 288 14.15 16.97 -3.17
C ALA A 288 14.33 17.84 -4.42
N LEU A 289 13.52 17.65 -5.47
CA LEU A 289 13.51 18.49 -6.67
C LEU A 289 13.09 19.93 -6.33
N GLY A 290 12.08 20.07 -5.45
CA GLY A 290 11.73 21.37 -4.88
C GLY A 290 12.91 22.04 -4.18
N ALA A 291 13.65 21.28 -3.36
CA ALA A 291 14.83 21.77 -2.65
C ALA A 291 16.01 22.09 -3.57
N VAL A 292 16.21 21.35 -4.67
CA VAL A 292 17.23 21.66 -5.69
C VAL A 292 16.92 22.98 -6.40
N SER A 293 15.64 23.34 -6.50
CA SER A 293 15.20 24.57 -7.16
C SER A 293 15.28 25.81 -6.26
N ALA A 294 15.41 25.62 -4.94
CA ALA A 294 15.51 26.68 -3.94
C ALA A 294 16.95 27.19 -3.80
#